data_AF-A0A0F2Q9Z6-F1
#
_entry.id   AF-A0A0F2Q9Z6-F1
#
_cell.length_a   1.000
_cell.length_b   1.000
_cell.length_c   1.000
_cell.angle_alpha   90.00
_cell.angle_beta   90.00
_cell.angle_gamma   90.00
#
_symmetry.space_group_name_H-M   'P 1'
#
loop_
_entity.id
_entity.type
_entity.pdbx_description
1 polymer ?
#
loop_
_entity_poly.entity_id
_entity_poly.type
_entity_poly.pdbx_seq_one_letter_code
_entity_poly.pdbx_strand_id
1 'polypeptide(L)'
;MKKRKSLLVVMIAAILSLSILAGCTQAELGFWELNKKISNMNSSLVKGETYISFNMSGQEVPKEYEQTLEMMEDLTIKYEVRMNQNPLKFNLDLEYKTGTGQYKNLTNIRLVDDYFYLEVQPLLDFAEEHVPALGQEIYQAKEVLKDVEYIKIRVPAELQYSYNASPDINKLALYFSKNLRQIFEKFETTLITKKGNTYILELDAESLLKTIKDLADYSLDNSDSILNTVKYNLEDIDEDTLALMLNMPKEEINKEEILNTIDQFKMDINLNKDMFKKQVDELYQMSEIYKEFIKKSQIKVEITKKSDGKIGVKNTVDFFFEEPSGIKQSLFVIENSDIQEVDTVIVRHPQRNVLDLEELGK
;
A
#
# COMPACT_ATOMS: atom_id res chain seq x y z
N MET A 1 -15.69 -25.89 -10.47
CA MET A 1 -14.28 -25.68 -10.88
C MET A 1 -13.81 -24.23 -10.81
N LYS A 2 -14.48 -23.23 -11.42
CA LYS A 2 -14.06 -21.82 -11.34
C LYS A 2 -14.03 -21.26 -9.90
N LYS A 3 -15.06 -21.54 -9.08
CA LYS A 3 -15.11 -21.11 -7.66
C LYS A 3 -13.98 -21.71 -6.79
N ARG A 4 -13.69 -23.02 -6.95
CA ARG A 4 -12.58 -23.70 -6.23
C ARG A 4 -11.20 -23.13 -6.58
N LYS A 5 -10.96 -22.76 -7.85
CA LYS A 5 -9.69 -22.12 -8.27
C LYS A 5 -9.55 -20.70 -7.71
N SER A 6 -10.65 -19.94 -7.63
CA SER A 6 -10.66 -18.59 -7.05
C SER A 6 -10.40 -18.60 -5.53
N LEU A 7 -11.01 -19.53 -4.78
CA LEU A 7 -10.78 -19.67 -3.34
C LEU A 7 -9.33 -20.09 -3.02
N LEU A 8 -8.75 -20.96 -3.85
CA LEU A 8 -7.37 -21.44 -3.70
C LEU A 8 -6.34 -20.32 -3.95
N VAL A 9 -6.60 -19.44 -4.93
CA VAL A 9 -5.79 -18.24 -5.16
C VAL A 9 -5.92 -17.26 -3.99
N VAL A 10 -7.12 -17.08 -3.43
CA VAL A 10 -7.33 -16.22 -2.26
C VAL A 10 -6.68 -16.78 -1.00
N MET A 11 -6.78 -18.09 -0.73
CA MET A 11 -6.09 -18.73 0.40
C MET A 11 -4.57 -18.66 0.26
N ILE A 12 -4.03 -18.92 -0.94
CA ILE A 12 -2.59 -18.79 -1.18
C ILE A 12 -2.16 -17.34 -1.05
N ALA A 13 -2.91 -16.37 -1.57
CA ALA A 13 -2.62 -14.94 -1.40
C ALA A 13 -2.72 -14.51 0.08
N ALA A 14 -3.66 -15.06 0.85
CA ALA A 14 -3.79 -14.83 2.29
C ALA A 14 -2.63 -15.46 3.07
N ILE A 15 -2.23 -16.69 2.74
CA ILE A 15 -1.07 -17.36 3.35
C ILE A 15 0.21 -16.61 2.99
N LEU A 16 0.38 -16.17 1.74
CA LEU A 16 1.53 -15.38 1.28
C LEU A 16 1.59 -14.01 1.98
N SER A 17 0.48 -13.28 2.05
CA SER A 17 0.42 -11.99 2.75
C SER A 17 0.65 -12.12 4.26
N LEU A 18 0.21 -13.20 4.89
CA LEU A 18 0.43 -13.48 6.31
C LEU A 18 1.84 -14.01 6.63
N SER A 19 2.47 -14.73 5.69
CA SER A 19 3.80 -15.32 5.88
C SER A 19 4.95 -14.37 5.58
N ILE A 20 4.75 -13.38 4.69
CA ILE A 20 5.71 -12.27 4.49
C ILE A 20 5.92 -11.46 5.80
N LEU A 21 4.97 -11.50 6.73
CA LEU A 21 5.07 -10.85 8.05
C LEU A 21 5.63 -11.74 9.16
N ALA A 22 5.85 -13.03 8.90
CA ALA A 22 6.17 -14.03 9.93
C ALA A 22 7.66 -14.41 9.99
N GLY A 23 8.52 -13.76 9.20
CA GLY A 23 9.99 -13.89 9.32
C GLY A 23 10.44 -13.53 10.75
N CYS A 24 11.11 -14.47 11.41
CA CYS A 24 11.41 -14.41 12.85
C CYS A 24 12.83 -13.93 13.19
N THR A 25 13.59 -13.38 12.25
CA THR A 25 14.87 -12.75 12.62
C THR A 25 14.62 -11.56 13.54
N GLN A 26 15.59 -11.24 14.40
CA GLN A 26 15.48 -10.06 15.27
C GLN A 26 15.31 -8.75 14.47
N ALA A 27 15.80 -8.71 13.23
CA ALA A 27 15.63 -7.58 12.32
C ALA A 27 14.18 -7.49 11.82
N GLU A 28 13.62 -8.57 11.28
CA GLU A 28 12.22 -8.63 10.81
C GLU A 28 11.24 -8.31 11.93
N LEU A 29 11.45 -8.87 13.14
CA LEU A 29 10.63 -8.58 14.31
C LEU A 29 10.69 -7.11 14.72
N GLY A 30 11.88 -6.50 14.69
CA GLY A 30 12.02 -5.09 15.03
C GLY A 30 11.38 -4.17 13.99
N PHE A 31 11.45 -4.53 12.70
CA PHE A 31 10.75 -3.83 11.63
C PHE A 31 9.22 -3.95 11.81
N TRP A 32 8.71 -5.15 12.10
CA TRP A 32 7.30 -5.40 12.36
C TRP A 32 6.77 -4.61 13.57
N GLU A 33 7.49 -4.62 14.70
CA GLU A 33 7.07 -3.88 15.91
C GLU A 33 7.03 -2.37 15.66
N LEU A 34 7.93 -1.81 14.83
CA LEU A 34 7.87 -0.40 14.45
C LEU A 34 6.67 -0.09 13.57
N ASN A 35 6.37 -0.92 12.56
CA ASN A 35 5.15 -0.77 11.76
C ASN A 35 3.90 -0.85 12.63
N LYS A 36 3.84 -1.85 13.50
CA LYS A 36 2.75 -2.00 14.47
C LYS A 36 2.63 -0.78 15.37
N LYS A 37 3.74 -0.20 15.83
CA LYS A 37 3.72 1.05 16.61
C LYS A 37 3.12 2.20 15.80
N ILE A 38 3.54 2.38 14.54
CA ILE A 38 2.98 3.40 13.63
C ILE A 38 1.47 3.20 13.45
N SER A 39 1.04 1.98 13.11
CA SER A 39 -0.37 1.68 12.83
C SER A 39 -1.29 1.87 14.03
N ASN A 40 -0.77 1.73 15.27
CA ASN A 40 -1.55 1.88 16.50
C ASN A 40 -1.52 3.31 17.09
N MET A 41 -0.92 4.29 16.41
CA MET A 41 -0.96 5.68 16.87
C MET A 41 -2.36 6.26 16.70
N ASN A 42 -3.02 6.59 17.81
CA ASN A 42 -4.37 7.17 17.77
C ASN A 42 -4.36 8.57 17.14
N SER A 43 -3.31 9.35 17.36
CA SER A 43 -3.14 10.68 16.77
C SER A 43 -1.69 10.89 16.36
N SER A 44 -1.48 11.38 15.15
CA SER A 44 -0.14 11.54 14.59
C SER A 44 0.02 12.80 13.75
N LEU A 45 1.26 13.29 13.72
CA LEU A 45 1.77 14.31 12.82
C LEU A 45 2.84 13.64 11.95
N VAL A 46 2.63 13.64 10.64
CA VAL A 46 3.61 13.17 9.66
C VAL A 46 4.07 14.36 8.84
N LYS A 47 5.38 14.59 8.77
CA LYS A 47 5.97 15.58 7.87
C LYS A 47 6.92 14.87 6.94
N GLY A 48 6.82 15.11 5.65
CA GLY A 48 7.69 14.45 4.69
C GLY A 48 7.84 15.19 3.39
N GLU A 49 8.66 14.59 2.55
CA GLU A 49 8.97 15.05 1.20
C GLU A 49 9.14 13.85 0.29
N THR A 50 8.48 13.90 -0.86
CA THR A 50 8.56 12.91 -1.93
C THR A 50 9.20 13.56 -3.14
N TYR A 51 10.39 13.09 -3.51
CA TYR A 51 11.03 13.36 -4.77
C TYR A 51 10.58 12.34 -5.81
N ILE A 52 10.21 12.78 -7.00
CA ILE A 52 9.78 11.99 -8.15
C ILE A 52 10.61 12.42 -9.35
N SER A 53 11.21 11.46 -10.03
CA SER A 53 11.95 11.64 -11.27
C SER A 53 11.52 10.56 -12.26
N PHE A 54 10.78 10.97 -13.28
CA PHE A 54 10.42 10.13 -14.40
C PHE A 54 11.24 10.50 -15.63
N ASN A 55 11.87 9.52 -16.26
CA ASN A 55 12.61 9.71 -17.51
C ASN A 55 12.14 8.67 -18.54
N MET A 56 11.99 9.11 -19.78
CA MET A 56 11.67 8.25 -20.92
C MET A 56 12.60 8.58 -22.09
N SER A 57 13.15 7.56 -22.74
CA SER A 57 14.00 7.72 -23.92
C SER A 57 13.73 6.65 -24.97
N GLY A 58 14.07 6.94 -26.22
CA GLY A 58 13.81 6.04 -27.36
C GLY A 58 12.39 6.11 -27.92
N GLN A 59 11.57 7.05 -27.45
CA GLN A 59 10.21 7.31 -27.94
C GLN A 59 10.01 8.81 -28.18
N GLU A 60 9.33 9.15 -29.28
CA GLU A 60 8.91 10.53 -29.55
C GLU A 60 7.71 10.89 -28.66
N VAL A 61 7.83 11.98 -27.92
CA VAL A 61 6.79 12.50 -27.02
C VAL A 61 5.98 13.54 -27.80
N PRO A 62 4.63 13.48 -27.80
CA PRO A 62 3.83 14.54 -28.38
C PRO A 62 4.09 15.88 -27.68
N LYS A 63 4.19 16.96 -28.44
CA LYS A 63 4.56 18.30 -27.93
C LYS A 63 3.68 18.76 -26.76
N GLU A 64 2.40 18.41 -26.78
CA GLU A 64 1.47 18.76 -25.71
C GLU A 64 1.81 18.14 -24.34
N TYR A 65 2.66 17.12 -24.28
CA TYR A 65 3.11 16.47 -23.04
C TYR A 65 4.57 16.78 -22.65
N GLU A 66 5.33 17.49 -23.48
CA GLU A 66 6.75 17.82 -23.21
C GLU A 66 6.89 18.52 -21.85
N GLN A 67 6.05 19.53 -21.58
CA GLN A 67 6.09 20.29 -20.33
C GLN A 67 5.71 19.44 -19.11
N THR A 68 4.74 18.53 -19.25
CA THR A 68 4.34 17.62 -18.17
C THR A 68 5.45 16.61 -17.86
N LEU A 69 6.17 16.12 -18.87
CA LEU A 69 7.32 15.25 -18.66
C LEU A 69 8.49 16.01 -18.02
N GLU A 70 8.82 17.22 -18.48
CA GLU A 70 9.87 18.06 -17.89
C GLU A 70 9.59 18.33 -16.40
N MET A 71 8.33 18.59 -16.03
CA MET A 71 7.93 18.72 -14.63
C MET A 71 8.21 17.44 -13.82
N MET A 72 7.92 16.26 -14.39
CA MET A 72 8.07 14.97 -13.71
C MET A 72 9.54 14.49 -13.60
N GLU A 73 10.48 15.08 -14.34
CA GLU A 73 11.91 14.74 -14.24
C GLU A 73 12.51 15.13 -12.87
N ASP A 74 11.97 16.18 -12.24
CA ASP A 74 12.47 16.71 -10.96
C ASP A 74 11.31 17.34 -10.15
N LEU A 75 10.27 16.55 -9.89
CA LEU A 75 9.13 16.96 -9.08
C LEU A 75 9.38 16.61 -7.61
N THR A 76 9.28 17.61 -6.73
CA THR A 76 9.31 17.38 -5.29
C THR A 76 8.01 17.83 -4.65
N ILE A 77 7.34 16.91 -3.93
CA ILE A 77 6.11 17.17 -3.18
C ILE A 77 6.44 17.11 -1.69
N LYS A 78 6.28 18.24 -1.00
CA LYS A 78 6.37 18.32 0.46
C LYS A 78 4.98 18.20 1.07
N TYR A 79 4.86 17.46 2.16
CA TYR A 79 3.58 17.20 2.78
C TYR A 79 3.60 17.27 4.30
N GLU A 80 2.47 17.65 4.87
CA GLU A 80 2.19 17.55 6.31
C GLU A 80 0.81 16.91 6.51
N VAL A 81 0.78 15.74 7.16
CA VAL A 81 -0.44 15.05 7.56
C VAL A 81 -0.64 15.22 9.06
N ARG A 82 -1.83 15.66 9.47
CA ARG A 82 -2.30 15.58 10.85
C ARG A 82 -3.48 14.64 10.89
N MET A 83 -3.39 13.55 11.64
CA MET A 83 -4.41 12.50 11.66
C MET A 83 -4.85 12.16 13.09
N ASN A 84 -6.14 11.95 13.27
CA ASN A 84 -6.73 11.22 14.39
C ASN A 84 -7.43 9.98 13.81
N GLN A 85 -7.20 8.80 14.36
CA GLN A 85 -7.82 7.55 13.89
C GLN A 85 -9.22 7.32 14.46
N ASN A 86 -9.54 7.89 15.62
CA ASN A 86 -10.80 7.63 16.31
C ASN A 86 -11.41 8.90 16.96
N PRO A 87 -12.40 9.54 16.33
CA PRO A 87 -12.90 9.27 14.98
C PRO A 87 -11.85 9.62 13.91
N LEU A 88 -11.92 8.94 12.75
CA LEU A 88 -11.00 9.21 11.64
C LEU A 88 -11.17 10.64 11.12
N LYS A 89 -10.16 11.47 11.33
CA LYS A 89 -10.08 12.85 10.85
C LYS A 89 -8.66 13.11 10.39
N PHE A 90 -8.48 13.75 9.24
CA PHE A 90 -7.15 14.22 8.86
C PHE A 90 -7.16 15.53 8.08
N ASN A 91 -6.02 16.22 8.15
CA ASN A 91 -5.68 17.37 7.33
C ASN A 91 -4.34 17.06 6.64
N LEU A 92 -4.31 17.14 5.32
CA LEU A 92 -3.14 16.94 4.49
C LEU A 92 -2.85 18.24 3.74
N ASP A 93 -1.74 18.88 4.08
CA ASP A 93 -1.21 20.04 3.36
C ASP A 93 -0.15 19.54 2.36
N LEU A 94 -0.29 19.92 1.09
CA LEU A 94 0.64 19.56 0.02
C LEU A 94 1.23 20.82 -0.60
N GLU A 95 2.55 20.84 -0.74
CA GLU A 95 3.31 21.86 -1.47
C GLU A 95 4.16 21.16 -2.53
N TYR A 96 4.43 21.81 -3.66
CA TYR A 96 5.28 21.27 -4.72
C TYR A 96 6.36 22.26 -5.15
N LYS A 97 7.47 21.74 -5.68
CA LYS A 97 8.43 22.50 -6.48
C LYS A 97 8.93 21.62 -7.62
N THR A 98 9.39 22.25 -8.70
CA THR A 98 10.15 21.61 -9.76
C THR A 98 11.60 22.10 -9.71
N GLY A 99 12.56 21.19 -9.85
CA GLY A 99 13.98 21.53 -9.82
C GLY A 99 14.41 22.29 -8.57
N THR A 100 15.13 23.39 -8.78
CA THR A 100 15.62 24.28 -7.71
C THR A 100 14.63 25.41 -7.35
N GLY A 101 13.39 25.32 -7.84
CA GLY A 101 12.34 26.31 -7.59
C GLY A 101 11.92 26.44 -6.11
N GLN A 102 11.07 27.43 -5.84
CA GLN A 102 10.43 27.60 -4.53
C GLN A 102 9.20 26.70 -4.41
N TYR A 103 8.88 26.27 -3.18
CA TYR A 103 7.61 25.58 -2.93
C TYR A 103 6.42 26.49 -3.20
N LYS A 104 5.44 25.95 -3.89
CA LYS A 104 4.12 26.52 -4.11
C LYS A 104 3.08 25.61 -3.47
N ASN A 105 1.96 26.17 -3.03
CA ASN A 105 0.83 25.36 -2.52
C ASN A 105 0.30 24.47 -3.65
N LEU A 106 0.12 23.18 -3.40
CA LEU A 106 -0.49 22.24 -4.34
C LEU A 106 -1.98 22.06 -4.03
N THR A 107 -2.31 21.76 -2.77
CA THR A 107 -3.69 21.64 -2.27
C THR A 107 -3.70 21.35 -0.77
N ASN A 108 -4.84 21.56 -0.14
CA ASN A 108 -5.19 21.06 1.17
C ASN A 108 -6.36 20.07 1.07
N ILE A 109 -6.20 18.87 1.65
CA ILE A 109 -7.24 17.83 1.73
C ILE A 109 -7.63 17.61 3.18
N ARG A 110 -8.93 17.64 3.48
CA ARG A 110 -9.45 17.35 4.82
C ARG A 110 -10.47 16.23 4.79
N LEU A 111 -10.40 15.34 5.77
CA LEU A 111 -11.47 14.39 6.08
C LEU A 111 -12.07 14.74 7.44
N VAL A 112 -13.34 15.12 7.45
CA VAL A 112 -14.10 15.40 8.69
C VAL A 112 -15.54 14.94 8.51
N ASP A 113 -16.00 14.11 9.45
CA ASP A 113 -17.38 13.61 9.56
C ASP A 113 -17.89 13.04 8.22
N ASP A 114 -17.14 12.10 7.64
CA ASP A 114 -17.44 11.38 6.39
C ASP A 114 -17.41 12.21 5.10
N TYR A 115 -16.81 13.39 5.13
CA TYR A 115 -16.62 14.22 3.94
C TYR A 115 -15.15 14.54 3.69
N PHE A 116 -14.73 14.37 2.44
CA PHE A 116 -13.53 14.97 1.89
C PHE A 116 -13.80 16.42 1.51
N TYR A 117 -12.89 17.31 1.86
CA TYR A 117 -12.83 18.68 1.39
C TYR A 117 -11.51 18.87 0.65
N LEU A 118 -11.59 19.21 -0.63
CA LEU A 118 -10.45 19.41 -1.51
C LEU A 118 -10.31 20.89 -1.85
N GLU A 119 -9.19 21.52 -1.52
CA GLU A 119 -8.89 22.90 -1.93
C GLU A 119 -8.56 22.91 -3.43
N VAL A 120 -9.33 23.64 -4.23
CA VAL A 120 -9.31 23.46 -5.70
C VAL A 120 -8.50 24.48 -6.48
N GLN A 121 -8.45 25.74 -6.06
CA GLN A 121 -7.75 26.78 -6.84
C GLN A 121 -6.26 26.45 -7.04
N PRO A 122 -5.50 26.02 -6.00
CA PRO A 122 -4.10 25.66 -6.17
C PRO A 122 -3.88 24.48 -7.14
N LEU A 123 -4.84 23.54 -7.23
CA LEU A 123 -4.78 22.43 -8.21
C LEU A 123 -5.00 22.90 -9.64
N LEU A 124 -5.93 23.85 -9.84
CA LEU A 124 -6.17 24.44 -11.16
C LEU A 124 -4.97 25.28 -11.62
N ASP A 125 -4.33 26.01 -10.69
CA ASP A 125 -3.09 26.75 -10.96
C ASP A 125 -1.93 25.81 -11.31
N PHE A 126 -1.78 24.70 -10.58
CA PHE A 126 -0.81 23.66 -10.89
C PHE A 126 -1.04 23.06 -12.29
N ALA A 127 -2.28 22.70 -12.61
CA ALA A 127 -2.64 22.12 -13.90
C ALA A 127 -2.44 23.11 -15.05
N GLU A 128 -2.76 24.39 -14.86
CA GLU A 128 -2.53 25.44 -15.87
C GLU A 128 -1.05 25.64 -16.13
N GLU A 129 -0.23 25.59 -15.08
CA GLU A 129 1.22 25.78 -15.19
C GLU A 129 1.90 24.59 -15.88
N HIS A 130 1.50 23.34 -15.59
CA HIS A 130 2.29 22.15 -15.96
C HIS A 130 1.59 21.17 -16.92
N VAL A 131 0.30 21.38 -17.23
CA VAL A 131 -0.51 20.50 -18.09
C VAL A 131 -1.20 21.33 -19.19
N PRO A 132 -0.44 21.96 -20.10
CA PRO A 132 -0.99 22.88 -21.11
C PRO A 132 -2.02 22.21 -22.04
N ALA A 133 -1.94 20.88 -22.21
CA ALA A 133 -2.90 20.09 -22.96
C ALA A 133 -4.36 20.24 -22.49
N LEU A 134 -4.58 20.65 -21.23
CA LEU A 134 -5.91 20.83 -20.63
C LEU A 134 -6.36 22.30 -20.56
N GLY A 135 -5.69 23.21 -21.29
CA GLY A 135 -5.89 24.65 -21.10
C GLY A 135 -7.34 25.14 -21.21
N GLN A 136 -8.13 24.59 -22.15
CA GLN A 136 -9.53 24.97 -22.30
C GLN A 136 -10.40 24.44 -21.16
N GLU A 137 -10.19 23.19 -20.76
CA GLU A 137 -10.88 22.53 -19.66
C GLU A 137 -10.58 23.24 -18.33
N ILE A 138 -9.33 23.64 -18.10
CA ILE A 138 -8.91 24.38 -16.91
C ILE A 138 -9.53 25.78 -16.89
N TYR A 139 -9.55 26.49 -18.03
CA TYR A 139 -10.22 27.78 -18.13
C TYR A 139 -11.70 27.68 -17.76
N GLN A 140 -12.41 26.68 -18.30
CA GLN A 140 -13.81 26.43 -17.97
C GLN A 140 -14.00 26.08 -16.49
N ALA A 141 -13.13 25.24 -15.93
CA ALA A 141 -13.18 24.87 -14.52
C ALA A 141 -12.96 26.09 -13.61
N LYS A 142 -12.00 26.97 -13.92
CA LYS A 142 -11.75 28.21 -13.18
C LYS A 142 -12.95 29.16 -13.21
N GLU A 143 -13.62 29.30 -14.35
CA GLU A 143 -14.84 30.13 -14.45
C GLU A 143 -15.98 29.58 -13.58
N VAL A 144 -16.20 28.25 -13.59
CA VAL A 144 -17.24 27.60 -12.79
C VAL A 144 -16.92 27.65 -11.29
N LEU A 145 -15.64 27.53 -10.92
CA LEU A 145 -15.17 27.41 -9.54
C LEU A 145 -14.60 28.72 -8.97
N LYS A 146 -14.73 29.86 -9.65
CA LYS A 146 -14.05 31.13 -9.29
C LYS A 146 -14.26 31.59 -7.84
N ASP A 147 -15.42 31.30 -7.27
CA ASP A 147 -15.79 31.66 -5.89
C ASP A 147 -15.78 30.44 -4.94
N VAL A 148 -15.22 29.31 -5.40
CA VAL A 148 -15.13 28.04 -4.67
C VAL A 148 -13.70 27.86 -4.16
N GLU A 149 -13.57 27.73 -2.84
CA GLU A 149 -12.32 27.41 -2.15
C GLU A 149 -12.18 25.90 -1.99
N TYR A 150 -13.26 25.23 -1.57
CA TYR A 150 -13.29 23.78 -1.34
C TYR A 150 -14.41 23.09 -2.12
N ILE A 151 -14.10 21.92 -2.69
CA ILE A 151 -15.12 20.95 -3.11
C ILE A 151 -15.34 19.95 -1.98
N LYS A 152 -16.59 19.74 -1.60
CA LYS A 152 -17.03 18.77 -0.60
C LYS A 152 -17.55 17.51 -1.31
N ILE A 153 -17.00 16.36 -0.92
CA ILE A 153 -17.30 15.05 -1.49
C ILE A 153 -17.59 14.08 -0.34
N ARG A 154 -18.74 13.39 -0.39
CA ARG A 154 -19.03 12.34 0.59
C ARG A 154 -18.12 11.14 0.36
N VAL A 155 -17.56 10.60 1.44
CA VAL A 155 -16.79 9.35 1.35
C VAL A 155 -17.74 8.23 0.90
N PRO A 156 -17.46 7.54 -0.22
CA PRO A 156 -18.23 6.37 -0.65
C PRO A 156 -18.30 5.32 0.46
N ALA A 157 -19.46 4.66 0.61
CA ALA A 157 -19.66 3.67 1.66
C ALA A 157 -18.62 2.54 1.57
N GLU A 158 -18.22 2.15 0.36
CA GLU A 158 -17.18 1.15 0.08
C GLU A 158 -15.82 1.53 0.67
N LEU A 159 -15.47 2.83 0.62
CA LEU A 159 -14.26 3.34 1.26
C LEU A 159 -14.46 3.46 2.77
N GLN A 160 -15.67 3.80 3.25
CA GLN A 160 -15.97 3.76 4.68
C GLN A 160 -15.76 2.35 5.26
N TYR A 161 -16.08 1.28 4.52
CA TYR A 161 -15.82 -0.10 4.96
C TYR A 161 -14.33 -0.45 5.08
N SER A 162 -13.46 0.07 4.21
CA SER A 162 -12.02 -0.17 4.30
C SER A 162 -11.35 0.65 5.41
N TYR A 163 -11.85 1.87 5.70
CA TYR A 163 -11.40 2.70 6.82
C TYR A 163 -11.94 2.23 8.17
N ASN A 164 -13.16 1.70 8.19
CA ASN A 164 -13.80 1.14 9.39
C ASN A 164 -13.56 -0.37 9.52
N ALA A 165 -12.65 -0.96 8.73
CA ALA A 165 -12.18 -2.32 8.92
C ALA A 165 -11.81 -2.49 10.41
N SER A 166 -12.73 -3.13 11.14
CA SER A 166 -12.90 -2.96 12.58
C SER A 166 -11.57 -3.17 13.32
N PRO A 167 -11.35 -2.54 14.49
CA PRO A 167 -10.39 -3.04 15.48
C PRO A 167 -10.39 -4.56 15.62
N ASP A 168 -11.53 -5.22 15.35
CA ASP A 168 -11.68 -6.67 15.34
C ASP A 168 -10.99 -7.35 14.14
N ILE A 169 -11.01 -6.80 12.91
CA ILE A 169 -10.20 -7.31 11.79
C ILE A 169 -8.71 -7.21 12.12
N ASN A 170 -8.28 -6.09 12.69
CA ASN A 170 -6.89 -5.91 13.11
C ASN A 170 -6.51 -6.88 14.24
N LYS A 171 -7.37 -7.08 15.23
CA LYS A 171 -7.16 -8.11 16.28
C LYS A 171 -7.08 -9.51 15.69
N LEU A 172 -7.90 -9.84 14.68
CA LEU A 172 -7.87 -11.13 14.01
C LEU A 172 -6.59 -11.31 13.22
N ALA A 173 -6.16 -10.31 12.43
CA ALA A 173 -4.87 -10.35 11.74
C ALA A 173 -3.70 -10.54 12.73
N LEU A 174 -3.76 -9.89 13.90
CA LEU A 174 -2.79 -10.09 14.98
C LEU A 174 -2.88 -11.49 15.61
N TYR A 175 -4.09 -12.06 15.73
CA TYR A 175 -4.31 -13.42 16.24
C TYR A 175 -3.77 -14.48 15.26
N PHE A 176 -4.12 -14.37 13.97
CA PHE A 176 -3.59 -15.23 12.91
C PHE A 176 -2.07 -15.15 12.82
N SER A 177 -1.51 -13.93 12.82
CA SER A 177 -0.06 -13.75 12.71
C SER A 177 0.67 -14.33 13.93
N LYS A 178 0.14 -14.21 15.15
CA LYS A 178 0.72 -14.82 16.35
C LYS A 178 0.84 -16.34 16.22
N ASN A 179 -0.20 -17.01 15.73
CA ASN A 179 -0.22 -18.47 15.62
C ASN A 179 0.61 -18.97 14.43
N LEU A 180 0.58 -18.27 13.29
CA LEU A 180 1.42 -18.59 12.13
C LEU A 180 2.92 -18.38 12.43
N ARG A 181 3.27 -17.39 13.27
CA ARG A 181 4.66 -17.13 13.64
C ARG A 181 5.40 -18.34 14.20
N GLN A 182 4.71 -19.21 14.95
CA GLN A 182 5.33 -20.43 15.49
C GLN A 182 5.73 -21.40 14.38
N ILE A 183 4.96 -21.43 13.29
CA ILE A 183 5.22 -22.31 12.15
C ILE A 183 6.39 -21.76 11.32
N PHE A 184 6.43 -20.44 11.13
CA PHE A 184 7.45 -19.75 10.35
C PHE A 184 8.69 -19.34 11.17
N GLU A 185 8.84 -19.83 12.40
CA GLU A 185 9.98 -19.48 13.27
C GLU A 185 11.35 -19.78 12.64
N LYS A 186 11.39 -20.79 11.76
CA LYS A 186 12.60 -21.21 11.04
C LYS A 186 12.71 -20.64 9.63
N PHE A 187 11.76 -19.82 9.21
CA PHE A 187 11.77 -19.17 7.90
C PHE A 187 12.34 -17.76 8.05
N GLU A 188 13.38 -17.46 7.28
CA GLU A 188 14.00 -16.15 7.23
C GLU A 188 13.89 -15.63 5.80
N THR A 189 13.28 -14.45 5.62
CA THR A 189 13.19 -13.86 4.28
C THR A 189 14.54 -13.33 3.81
N THR A 190 15.41 -12.96 4.76
CA THR A 190 16.67 -12.21 4.55
C THR A 190 16.49 -10.82 3.93
N LEU A 191 15.25 -10.40 3.66
CA LEU A 191 14.91 -9.12 3.05
C LEU A 191 15.07 -7.95 4.02
N ILE A 192 15.04 -8.22 5.33
CA ILE A 192 15.14 -7.19 6.37
C ILE A 192 16.47 -7.30 7.08
N THR A 193 17.24 -6.22 7.02
CA THR A 193 18.49 -6.06 7.76
C THR A 193 18.38 -4.97 8.82
N LYS A 194 19.29 -4.99 9.80
CA LYS A 194 19.36 -3.97 10.85
C LYS A 194 20.72 -3.28 10.83
N LYS A 195 20.71 -1.95 10.76
CA LYS A 195 21.91 -1.09 10.84
C LYS A 195 21.72 -0.04 11.94
N GLY A 196 22.30 -0.29 13.12
CA GLY A 196 22.10 0.56 14.29
C GLY A 196 20.63 0.60 14.73
N ASN A 197 20.01 1.78 14.67
CA ASN A 197 18.59 2.00 15.01
C ASN A 197 17.66 2.00 13.78
N THR A 198 18.18 1.62 12.62
CA THR A 198 17.45 1.56 11.35
C THR A 198 17.24 0.12 10.94
N TYR A 199 16.01 -0.20 10.55
CA TYR A 199 15.61 -1.46 9.93
C TYR A 199 15.36 -1.20 8.45
N ILE A 200 15.92 -2.05 7.59
CA ILE A 200 15.94 -1.84 6.14
C ILE A 200 15.32 -3.07 5.49
N LEU A 201 14.15 -2.92 4.89
CA LEU A 201 13.58 -3.86 3.93
C LEU A 201 14.12 -3.49 2.55
N GLU A 202 14.72 -4.45 1.86
CA GLU A 202 15.25 -4.26 0.51
C GLU A 202 14.73 -5.36 -0.40
N LEU A 203 14.12 -4.96 -1.51
CA LEU A 203 13.50 -5.83 -2.51
C LEU A 203 14.03 -5.43 -3.88
N ASP A 204 14.78 -6.31 -4.50
CA ASP A 204 15.11 -6.26 -5.93
C ASP A 204 14.44 -7.44 -6.64
N ALA A 205 14.53 -7.48 -7.98
CA ALA A 205 13.92 -8.54 -8.78
C ALA A 205 14.40 -9.95 -8.38
N GLU A 206 15.68 -10.09 -7.99
CA GLU A 206 16.28 -11.38 -7.65
C GLU A 206 15.80 -11.86 -6.29
N SER A 207 15.95 -11.02 -5.26
CA SER A 207 15.55 -11.27 -3.89
C SER A 207 14.04 -11.48 -3.75
N LEU A 208 13.20 -10.74 -4.49
CA LEU A 208 11.75 -10.94 -4.48
C LEU A 208 11.37 -12.33 -5.01
N LEU A 209 11.85 -12.70 -6.20
CA LEU A 209 11.52 -13.97 -6.82
C LEU A 209 12.07 -15.15 -6.02
N LYS A 210 13.29 -15.02 -5.51
CA LYS A 210 13.89 -16.02 -4.61
C LYS A 210 13.06 -16.17 -3.34
N THR A 211 12.65 -15.06 -2.71
CA THR A 211 11.84 -15.10 -1.49
C THR A 211 10.48 -15.74 -1.74
N ILE A 212 9.80 -15.42 -2.85
CA ILE A 212 8.52 -16.05 -3.22
C ILE A 212 8.70 -17.56 -3.40
N LYS A 213 9.77 -18.00 -4.08
CA LYS A 213 10.08 -19.42 -4.28
C LYS A 213 10.33 -20.11 -2.95
N ASP A 214 11.25 -19.58 -2.15
CA ASP A 214 11.63 -20.14 -0.85
C ASP A 214 10.41 -20.22 0.09
N LEU A 215 9.55 -19.20 0.05
CA LEU A 215 8.31 -19.16 0.81
C LEU A 215 7.32 -20.22 0.35
N ALA A 216 7.16 -20.41 -0.96
CA ALA A 216 6.28 -21.43 -1.52
C ALA A 216 6.78 -22.84 -1.17
N ASP A 217 8.08 -23.10 -1.32
CA ASP A 217 8.71 -24.38 -0.95
C ASP A 217 8.53 -24.66 0.55
N TYR A 218 8.80 -23.66 1.39
CA TYR A 218 8.60 -23.75 2.83
C TYR A 218 7.14 -24.03 3.19
N SER A 219 6.21 -23.34 2.53
CA SER A 219 4.77 -23.48 2.78
C SER A 219 4.27 -24.87 2.36
N LEU A 220 4.78 -25.43 1.26
CA LEU A 220 4.48 -26.80 0.86
C LEU A 220 5.07 -27.81 1.87
N ASP A 221 6.27 -27.55 2.36
CA ASP A 221 6.94 -28.40 3.35
C ASP A 221 6.29 -28.39 4.73
N ASN A 222 5.63 -27.28 5.09
CA ASN A 222 4.96 -27.10 6.38
C ASN A 222 3.43 -27.01 6.24
N SER A 223 2.88 -27.44 5.10
CA SER A 223 1.46 -27.29 4.73
C SER A 223 0.51 -27.87 5.77
N ASP A 224 0.82 -29.03 6.36
CA ASP A 224 0.03 -29.63 7.43
C ASP A 224 -0.11 -28.70 8.64
N SER A 225 1.01 -28.14 9.12
CA SER A 225 1.03 -27.23 10.26
C SER A 225 0.29 -25.92 9.94
N ILE A 226 0.55 -25.36 8.75
CA ILE A 226 -0.08 -24.11 8.28
C ILE A 226 -1.60 -24.29 8.22
N LEU A 227 -2.08 -25.31 7.51
CA LEU A 227 -3.51 -25.53 7.29
C LEU A 227 -4.23 -25.91 8.59
N ASN A 228 -3.62 -26.70 9.46
CA ASN A 228 -4.18 -26.97 10.79
C ASN A 228 -4.31 -25.69 11.62
N THR A 229 -3.33 -24.79 11.55
CA THR A 229 -3.36 -23.52 12.30
C THR A 229 -4.40 -22.57 11.74
N VAL A 230 -4.52 -22.47 10.41
CA VAL A 230 -5.60 -21.71 9.76
C VAL A 230 -6.96 -22.26 10.18
N LYS A 231 -7.12 -23.59 10.16
CA LYS A 231 -8.36 -24.27 10.58
C LYS A 231 -8.71 -23.94 12.04
N TYR A 232 -7.73 -24.10 12.95
CA TYR A 232 -7.87 -23.76 14.36
C TYR A 232 -8.31 -22.29 14.56
N ASN A 233 -7.67 -21.35 13.85
CA ASN A 233 -8.04 -19.95 13.96
C ASN A 233 -9.46 -19.68 13.46
N LEU A 234 -9.89 -20.35 12.38
CA LEU A 234 -11.23 -20.20 11.84
C LEU A 234 -12.30 -20.82 12.74
N GLU A 235 -11.99 -21.90 13.47
CA GLU A 235 -12.91 -22.51 14.43
C GLU A 235 -13.35 -21.54 15.53
N ASP A 236 -12.50 -20.60 15.93
CA ASP A 236 -12.79 -19.61 16.98
C ASP A 236 -13.53 -18.35 16.47
N ILE A 237 -13.72 -18.20 15.16
CA ILE A 237 -14.28 -16.98 14.56
C ILE A 237 -15.78 -17.14 14.29
N ASP A 238 -16.60 -16.19 14.71
CA ASP A 238 -18.03 -16.18 14.41
C ASP A 238 -18.32 -15.88 12.93
N GLU A 239 -19.51 -16.24 12.46
CA GLU A 239 -19.88 -16.10 11.04
C GLU A 239 -20.00 -14.65 10.58
N ASP A 240 -20.36 -13.70 11.46
CA ASP A 240 -20.44 -12.28 11.10
C ASP A 240 -19.03 -11.74 10.82
N THR A 241 -18.10 -12.08 11.70
CA THR A 241 -16.69 -11.76 11.54
C THR A 241 -16.10 -12.43 10.31
N LEU A 242 -16.44 -13.70 10.04
CA LEU A 242 -15.95 -14.41 8.86
C LEU A 242 -16.51 -13.82 7.55
N ALA A 243 -17.79 -13.44 7.54
CA ALA A 243 -18.44 -12.75 6.42
C ALA A 243 -17.73 -11.42 6.10
N LEU A 244 -17.42 -10.65 7.15
CA LEU A 244 -16.65 -9.42 7.06
C LEU A 244 -15.25 -9.66 6.47
N MET A 245 -14.53 -10.67 6.97
CA MET A 245 -13.17 -11.01 6.50
C MET A 245 -13.15 -11.44 5.02
N LEU A 246 -14.15 -12.20 4.60
CA LEU A 246 -14.25 -12.70 3.23
C LEU A 246 -14.93 -11.71 2.28
N ASN A 247 -15.43 -10.58 2.80
CA ASN A 247 -16.25 -9.62 2.08
C ASN A 247 -17.41 -10.31 1.34
N MET A 248 -18.11 -11.19 2.05
CA MET A 248 -19.23 -11.97 1.53
C MET A 248 -20.48 -11.71 2.39
N PRO A 249 -21.69 -11.78 1.79
CA PRO A 249 -22.92 -11.79 2.58
C PRO A 249 -22.90 -12.95 3.58
N LYS A 250 -23.38 -12.72 4.81
CA LYS A 250 -23.41 -13.74 5.87
C LYS A 250 -24.14 -15.00 5.42
N GLU A 251 -25.20 -14.84 4.63
CA GLU A 251 -26.03 -15.93 4.12
C GLU A 251 -25.27 -16.85 3.15
N GLU A 252 -24.15 -16.38 2.59
CA GLU A 252 -23.26 -17.17 1.73
C GLU A 252 -22.12 -17.86 2.52
N ILE A 253 -21.97 -17.57 3.80
CA ILE A 253 -20.96 -18.19 4.66
C ILE A 253 -21.46 -19.55 5.16
N ASN A 254 -20.75 -20.59 4.75
CA ASN A 254 -20.86 -21.91 5.35
C ASN A 254 -19.51 -22.29 5.97
N LYS A 255 -19.39 -22.06 7.29
CA LYS A 255 -18.14 -22.30 8.01
C LYS A 255 -17.70 -23.77 7.95
N GLU A 256 -18.63 -24.71 8.03
CA GLU A 256 -18.33 -26.14 7.92
C GLU A 256 -17.77 -26.48 6.54
N GLU A 257 -18.34 -25.93 5.46
CA GLU A 257 -17.82 -26.11 4.09
C GLU A 257 -16.41 -25.54 3.93
N ILE A 258 -16.12 -24.38 4.55
CA ILE A 258 -14.78 -23.77 4.53
C ILE A 258 -13.77 -24.69 5.24
N LEU A 259 -14.09 -25.17 6.45
CA LEU A 259 -13.22 -26.07 7.21
C LEU A 259 -12.99 -27.40 6.47
N ASN A 260 -14.03 -27.98 5.87
CA ASN A 260 -13.92 -29.18 5.04
C ASN A 260 -13.09 -28.95 3.77
N THR A 261 -13.17 -27.74 3.19
CA THR A 261 -12.35 -27.36 2.02
C THR A 261 -10.87 -27.28 2.39
N ILE A 262 -10.53 -26.82 3.61
CA ILE A 262 -9.15 -26.81 4.11
C ILE A 262 -8.62 -28.24 4.24
N ASP A 263 -9.42 -29.18 4.77
CA ASP A 263 -9.02 -30.59 4.86
C ASP A 263 -8.81 -31.23 3.49
N GLN A 264 -9.71 -30.97 2.53
CA GLN A 264 -9.54 -31.43 1.14
C GLN A 264 -8.26 -30.87 0.51
N PHE A 265 -7.99 -29.58 0.72
CA PHE A 265 -6.81 -28.95 0.18
C PHE A 265 -5.52 -29.51 0.81
N LYS A 266 -5.53 -29.79 2.11
CA LYS A 266 -4.44 -30.48 2.80
C LYS A 266 -4.17 -31.85 2.19
N MET A 267 -5.21 -32.65 1.94
CA MET A 267 -5.07 -33.95 1.28
C MET A 267 -4.50 -33.81 -0.13
N ASP A 268 -4.99 -32.85 -0.91
CA ASP A 268 -4.51 -32.59 -2.27
C ASP A 268 -3.03 -32.20 -2.30
N ILE A 269 -2.57 -31.33 -1.37
CA ILE A 269 -1.14 -31.00 -1.22
C ILE A 269 -0.34 -32.24 -0.87
N ASN A 270 -0.77 -33.03 0.11
CA ASN A 270 -0.02 -34.20 0.54
C ASN A 270 0.10 -35.27 -0.55
N LEU A 271 -0.93 -35.44 -1.39
CA LEU A 271 -0.90 -36.37 -2.52
C LEU A 271 -0.08 -35.87 -3.71
N ASN A 272 0.00 -34.54 -3.90
CA ASN A 272 0.58 -33.93 -5.11
C ASN A 272 1.75 -32.98 -4.81
N LYS A 273 2.40 -33.13 -3.66
CA LYS A 273 3.43 -32.20 -3.16
C LYS A 273 4.56 -31.97 -4.16
N ASP A 274 5.09 -33.05 -4.73
CA ASP A 274 6.19 -32.98 -5.70
C ASP A 274 5.76 -32.31 -7.01
N MET A 275 4.51 -32.52 -7.43
CA MET A 275 3.94 -31.83 -8.58
C MET A 275 3.84 -30.32 -8.32
N PHE A 276 3.38 -29.90 -7.14
CA PHE A 276 3.32 -28.49 -6.77
C PHE A 276 4.71 -27.85 -6.68
N LYS A 277 5.69 -28.54 -6.09
CA LYS A 277 7.10 -28.06 -6.09
C LYS A 277 7.64 -27.87 -7.50
N LYS A 278 7.39 -28.83 -8.40
CA LYS A 278 7.77 -28.70 -9.81
C LYS A 278 7.12 -27.49 -10.49
N GLN A 279 5.84 -27.21 -10.19
CA GLN A 279 5.15 -26.03 -10.71
C GLN A 279 5.74 -24.72 -10.17
N VAL A 280 6.13 -24.68 -8.89
CA VAL A 280 6.86 -23.54 -8.31
C VAL A 280 8.19 -23.33 -9.03
N ASP A 281 8.95 -24.40 -9.28
CA ASP A 281 10.22 -24.32 -10.02
C ASP A 281 10.03 -23.85 -11.47
N GLU A 282 9.00 -24.35 -12.17
CA GLU A 282 8.66 -23.93 -13.54
C GLU A 282 8.27 -22.44 -13.58
N LEU A 283 7.44 -21.98 -12.63
CA LEU A 283 7.08 -20.56 -12.51
C LEU A 283 8.29 -19.69 -12.21
N TYR A 284 9.18 -20.15 -11.32
CA TYR A 284 10.42 -19.45 -11.01
C TYR A 284 11.32 -19.34 -12.25
N GLN A 285 11.49 -20.42 -13.02
CA GLN A 285 12.25 -20.39 -14.28
C GLN A 285 11.63 -19.48 -15.34
N MET A 286 10.30 -19.49 -15.48
CA MET A 286 9.60 -18.55 -16.38
C MET A 286 9.77 -17.10 -15.93
N SER A 287 9.87 -16.86 -14.62
CA SER A 287 10.07 -15.51 -14.06
C SER A 287 11.46 -14.92 -14.35
N GLU A 288 12.47 -15.74 -14.65
CA GLU A 288 13.81 -15.29 -15.07
C GLU A 288 13.76 -14.42 -16.32
N ILE A 289 12.80 -14.68 -17.23
CA ILE A 289 12.58 -13.83 -18.41
C ILE A 289 12.22 -12.41 -17.98
N TYR A 290 11.36 -12.27 -16.97
CA TYR A 290 10.95 -10.97 -16.45
C TYR A 290 12.07 -10.27 -15.67
N LYS A 291 12.97 -11.02 -15.00
CA LYS A 291 14.10 -10.44 -14.27
C LYS A 291 14.94 -9.52 -15.14
N GLU A 292 15.23 -9.90 -16.39
CA GLU A 292 16.04 -9.04 -17.28
C GLU A 292 15.39 -7.68 -17.55
N PHE A 293 14.06 -7.60 -17.61
CA PHE A 293 13.34 -6.34 -17.83
C PHE A 293 13.36 -5.42 -16.61
N ILE A 294 13.45 -5.97 -15.39
CA ILE A 294 13.35 -5.22 -14.14
C ILE A 294 14.60 -5.33 -13.25
N LYS A 295 15.74 -5.84 -13.75
CA LYS A 295 16.93 -6.15 -12.94
C LYS A 295 17.56 -4.96 -12.21
N LYS A 296 17.29 -3.74 -12.68
CA LYS A 296 17.73 -2.50 -12.02
C LYS A 296 16.67 -1.92 -11.10
N SER A 297 15.47 -2.49 -11.08
CA SER A 297 14.38 -2.03 -10.23
C SER A 297 14.58 -2.50 -8.81
N GLN A 298 14.28 -1.63 -7.86
CA GLN A 298 14.45 -1.85 -6.44
C GLN A 298 13.38 -1.09 -5.65
N ILE A 299 12.87 -1.73 -4.61
CA ILE A 299 12.08 -1.10 -3.55
C ILE A 299 12.88 -1.22 -2.26
N LYS A 300 13.04 -0.10 -1.56
CA LYS A 300 13.73 -0.05 -0.27
C LYS A 300 12.90 0.74 0.73
N VAL A 301 12.66 0.16 1.90
CA VAL A 301 11.95 0.82 3.01
C VAL A 301 12.87 0.82 4.23
N GLU A 302 13.23 2.01 4.69
CA GLU A 302 14.04 2.20 5.90
C GLU A 302 13.17 2.79 7.01
N ILE A 303 13.06 2.10 8.15
CA ILE A 303 12.37 2.60 9.34
C ILE A 303 13.39 2.81 10.45
N THR A 304 13.54 4.05 10.89
CA THR A 304 14.53 4.48 11.87
C THR A 304 13.86 4.96 13.15
N LYS A 305 14.23 4.38 14.28
CA LYS A 305 13.83 4.89 15.60
C LYS A 305 14.71 6.07 15.98
N LYS A 306 14.15 7.28 16.00
CA LYS A 306 14.88 8.51 16.39
C LYS A 306 14.90 8.68 17.92
N SER A 307 15.88 9.44 18.41
CA SER A 307 16.09 9.67 19.85
C SER A 307 15.06 10.61 20.49
N ASP A 308 14.42 11.46 19.68
CA ASP A 308 13.37 12.41 20.09
C ASP A 308 11.97 11.77 20.15
N GLY A 309 11.88 10.45 20.01
CA GLY A 309 10.63 9.70 20.02
C GLY A 309 9.93 9.60 18.67
N LYS A 310 10.41 10.31 17.64
CA LYS A 310 9.90 10.21 16.27
C LYS A 310 10.35 8.89 15.60
N ILE A 311 9.61 8.53 14.56
CA ILE A 311 9.97 7.42 13.68
C ILE A 311 10.23 8.01 12.30
N GLY A 312 11.47 7.91 11.83
CA GLY A 312 11.82 8.30 10.46
C GLY A 312 11.53 7.15 9.51
N VAL A 313 10.85 7.44 8.41
CA VAL A 313 10.59 6.49 7.33
C VAL A 313 11.22 7.03 6.05
N LYS A 314 11.93 6.16 5.32
CA LYS A 314 12.42 6.48 3.98
C LYS A 314 11.99 5.37 3.03
N ASN A 315 11.22 5.73 2.01
CA ASN A 315 10.84 4.82 0.94
C ASN A 315 11.61 5.20 -0.30
N THR A 316 12.24 4.24 -0.97
CA THR A 316 12.84 4.41 -2.28
C THR A 316 12.23 3.39 -3.21
N VAL A 317 11.71 3.86 -4.34
CA VAL A 317 11.25 3.03 -5.45
C VAL A 317 12.05 3.45 -6.66
N ASP A 318 12.91 2.57 -7.13
CA ASP A 318 13.58 2.69 -8.42
C ASP A 318 12.93 1.67 -9.35
N PHE A 319 12.25 2.12 -10.38
CA PHE A 319 11.68 1.27 -11.40
C PHE A 319 12.38 1.58 -12.71
N PHE A 320 12.95 0.56 -13.32
CA PHE A 320 13.62 0.67 -14.62
C PHE A 320 13.08 -0.42 -15.53
N PHE A 321 12.66 0.00 -16.72
CA PHE A 321 12.17 -0.87 -17.78
C PHE A 321 12.90 -0.56 -19.08
N GLU A 322 13.45 -1.60 -19.71
CA GLU A 322 14.12 -1.51 -21.00
C GLU A 322 13.58 -2.58 -21.94
N GLU A 323 12.97 -2.14 -23.04
CA GLU A 323 12.46 -3.02 -24.07
C GLU A 323 13.56 -3.46 -25.05
N PRO A 324 13.40 -4.61 -25.73
CA PRO A 324 14.28 -5.01 -26.85
C PRO A 324 14.29 -3.99 -28.00
N SER A 325 13.24 -3.18 -28.12
CA SER A 325 13.11 -2.09 -29.10
C SER A 325 14.07 -0.92 -28.83
N GLY A 326 14.67 -0.86 -27.63
CA GLY A 326 15.53 0.24 -27.19
C GLY A 326 14.80 1.35 -26.41
N ILE A 327 13.48 1.25 -26.23
CA ILE A 327 12.71 2.14 -25.37
C ILE A 327 13.14 1.92 -23.91
N LYS A 328 13.45 3.01 -23.20
CA LYS A 328 13.80 2.97 -21.77
C LYS A 328 12.89 3.90 -21.01
N GLN A 329 12.34 3.39 -19.92
CA GLN A 329 11.54 4.14 -18.96
C GLN A 329 12.13 3.93 -17.57
N SER A 330 12.26 5.01 -16.82
CA SER A 330 12.67 4.93 -15.43
C SER A 330 11.81 5.84 -14.57
N LEU A 331 11.32 5.32 -13.45
CA LEU A 331 10.65 6.07 -12.40
C LEU A 331 11.46 5.92 -11.12
N PHE A 332 11.94 7.03 -10.60
CA PHE A 332 12.63 7.08 -9.32
C PHE A 332 11.81 7.91 -8.34
N VAL A 333 11.44 7.31 -7.22
CA VAL A 333 10.71 7.96 -6.14
C VAL A 333 11.50 7.80 -4.85
N ILE A 334 11.79 8.90 -4.16
CA ILE A 334 12.26 8.86 -2.77
C ILE A 334 11.29 9.65 -1.92
N GLU A 335 10.70 9.00 -0.94
CA GLU A 335 9.99 9.63 0.14
C GLU A 335 10.85 9.61 1.41
N ASN A 336 10.95 10.75 2.10
CA ASN A 336 11.51 10.84 3.45
C ASN A 336 10.47 11.47 4.35
N SER A 337 10.17 10.84 5.48
CA SER A 337 9.16 11.35 6.40
C SER A 337 9.50 11.09 7.87
N ASP A 338 8.95 11.93 8.72
CA ASP A 338 9.00 11.83 10.16
C ASP A 338 7.60 11.71 10.72
N ILE A 339 7.36 10.61 11.43
CA ILE A 339 6.11 10.29 12.11
C ILE A 339 6.28 10.57 13.60
N GLN A 340 5.38 11.38 14.14
CA GLN A 340 5.33 11.74 15.55
C GLN A 340 3.94 11.48 16.10
N GLU A 341 3.86 10.77 17.23
CA GLU A 341 2.62 10.67 18.01
C GLU A 341 2.35 12.01 18.72
N VAL A 342 1.11 12.47 18.68
CA VAL A 342 0.68 13.74 19.28
C VAL A 342 -0.58 13.54 20.11
N ASP A 343 -0.77 14.36 21.14
CA ASP A 343 -1.88 14.18 22.09
C ASP A 343 -3.25 14.33 21.42
N THR A 344 -3.39 15.34 20.55
CA THR A 344 -4.66 15.66 19.90
C THR A 344 -4.44 16.26 18.52
N VAL A 345 -5.27 15.85 17.55
CA VAL A 345 -5.40 16.51 16.25
C VAL A 345 -6.81 17.09 16.12
N ILE A 346 -6.88 18.38 15.79
CA ILE A 346 -8.15 19.08 15.55
C ILE A 346 -8.23 19.40 14.06
N VAL A 347 -9.19 18.79 13.38
CA VAL A 347 -9.56 19.11 12.00
C VAL A 347 -10.97 19.69 12.01
N ARG A 348 -11.17 20.82 11.33
CA ARG A 348 -12.44 21.54 11.28
C ARG A 348 -13.00 21.55 9.86
N HIS A 349 -14.32 21.55 9.75
CA HIS A 349 -15.00 21.83 8.48
C HIS A 349 -14.58 23.20 7.95
N PRO A 350 -14.24 23.31 6.65
CA PRO A 350 -14.22 24.59 5.97
C PRO A 350 -15.57 25.30 6.14
N GLN A 351 -15.55 26.62 6.38
CA GLN A 351 -16.75 27.40 6.72
C GLN A 351 -17.21 28.34 5.61
N ARG A 352 -16.41 28.50 4.55
CA ARG A 352 -16.64 29.48 3.48
C ARG A 352 -16.38 28.84 2.13
N ASN A 353 -17.12 29.29 1.11
CA ASN A 353 -16.86 28.99 -0.29
C ASN A 353 -16.73 27.49 -0.58
N VAL A 354 -17.63 26.69 0.01
CA VAL A 354 -17.66 25.24 -0.16
C VAL A 354 -18.73 24.89 -1.19
N LEU A 355 -18.33 24.21 -2.27
CA LEU A 355 -19.25 23.62 -3.22
C LEU A 355 -19.56 22.18 -2.81
N ASP A 356 -20.82 21.86 -2.55
CA ASP A 356 -21.27 20.50 -2.26
C ASP A 356 -21.69 19.78 -3.55
N LEU A 357 -20.95 18.75 -3.95
CA LEU A 357 -21.27 18.00 -5.17
C LEU A 357 -22.59 17.22 -5.07
N GLU A 358 -23.03 16.87 -3.86
CA GLU A 358 -24.33 16.20 -3.67
C GLU A 358 -25.51 17.13 -3.98
N GLU A 359 -25.30 18.45 -3.93
CA GLU A 359 -26.32 19.45 -4.27
C GLU A 359 -26.45 19.69 -5.78
N LEU A 360 -25.40 19.43 -6.57
CA LEU A 360 -25.42 19.60 -8.02
C LEU A 360 -26.12 18.45 -8.77
N GLY A 361 -26.28 17.29 -8.13
CA GLY A 361 -26.93 16.11 -8.71
C GLY A 361 -28.44 16.01 -8.44
N LYS A 362 -29.03 16.99 -7.77
CA LYS A 362 -30.47 17.13 -7.52
C LYS A 362 -31.05 18.20 -8.42
#